data_AF-A0AA84ZPN6-F1
#
_entry.id   AF-A0AA84ZPN6-F1
#
_cell.length_a   1.000
_cell.length_b   1.000
_cell.length_c   1.000
_cell.angle_alpha   90.00
_cell.angle_beta   90.00
_cell.angle_gamma   90.00
#
_symmetry.space_group_name_H-M   'P 1'
#
loop_
_entity.id
_entity.type
_entity.pdbx_description
1 polymer ?
#
loop_
_entity_poly.entity_id
_entity_poly.type
_entity_poly.pdbx_seq_one_letter_code
_entity_poly.pdbx_strand_id
1 'polypeptide(L)'
;MTKEEATSQLTRSIFHTIYVKFSRARIKLYGWRHLGWLVLLVAALNVVCIGGKRRAFGIFVAALHKAYNDTSMTELNWVGDSYAAVGFFLMPFATTAIIRWNRPYRCTMLLAGLLIFISCMTSAVVPSPGYLFLTHTLIHGLGSTLILCGTSLVTEEYFDRSHRFHVLATAFVSGGPYGVLIFGPLYSNLIQSYGWQVAFQLSGLLFLLVTSLAGIVFISRDIFEYNQAMLELSDTFEENTMNKALRKDSLLLRNSPKASDGRGWAFCSVEHLKNNPQVFVWGFERLLHNLVIYGLLMNMTAYVSQALNDQLVLGARVNLYFGIGESVVFTLGALIGDRIRGYLAVAYFIGALFAALFLVIMQNTYEDLNVVYVLAGFTGATVGVGNTFLYATSEEIMMVHGSIAFPMTKMIAGIGMLLAPLFSGAIIDGFGYGGFFISMAILVSIRAILLGLICYILNLKKKLILASEKEHISTNDNPFNHCCQNTTKQCNEKLTKINNVESEITNGLHSTEHDLEKRIQTSSEWYHENDRRIP
;
A
#
# COMPACT_ATOMS: atom_id res chain seq x y z
N MET A 1 -53.33 -4.35 -24.64
CA MET A 1 -52.27 -4.61 -23.65
C MET A 1 -52.54 -3.73 -22.45
N THR A 2 -53.11 -4.30 -21.40
CA THR A 2 -53.44 -3.55 -20.18
C THR A 2 -52.16 -3.26 -19.38
N LYS A 3 -52.18 -2.21 -18.56
CA LYS A 3 -51.04 -1.81 -17.71
C LYS A 3 -50.61 -2.95 -16.77
N GLU A 4 -51.55 -3.83 -16.42
CA GLU A 4 -51.35 -5.04 -15.61
C GLU A 4 -50.69 -6.20 -16.38
N GLU A 5 -51.00 -6.36 -17.66
CA GLU A 5 -50.30 -7.32 -18.54
C GLU A 5 -48.85 -6.89 -18.78
N ALA A 6 -48.60 -5.58 -18.95
CA ALA A 6 -47.25 -5.03 -19.11
C ALA A 6 -46.40 -5.16 -17.83
N THR A 7 -46.98 -4.96 -16.64
CA THR A 7 -46.28 -5.16 -15.36
C THR A 7 -46.04 -6.64 -15.07
N SER A 8 -46.97 -7.54 -15.41
CA SER A 8 -46.80 -8.98 -15.21
C SER A 8 -45.68 -9.59 -16.08
N GLN A 9 -45.50 -9.09 -17.31
CA GLN A 9 -44.39 -9.50 -18.19
C GLN A 9 -43.04 -8.95 -17.73
N LEU A 10 -42.99 -7.76 -17.12
CA LEU A 10 -41.77 -7.21 -16.52
C LEU A 10 -41.26 -8.05 -15.33
N THR A 11 -42.17 -8.59 -14.52
CA THR A 11 -41.84 -9.41 -13.33
C THR A 11 -41.29 -10.82 -13.63
N ARG A 12 -41.42 -11.31 -14.87
CA ARG A 12 -41.06 -12.68 -15.27
C ARG A 12 -39.85 -12.77 -16.21
N SER A 13 -39.05 -11.72 -16.32
CA SER A 13 -37.79 -11.81 -17.03
C SER A 13 -36.79 -12.67 -16.25
N ILE A 14 -36.13 -13.62 -16.92
CA ILE A 14 -35.01 -14.41 -16.38
C ILE A 14 -33.98 -13.47 -15.73
N PHE A 15 -33.76 -12.29 -16.31
CA PHE A 15 -32.90 -11.24 -15.76
C PHE A 15 -33.36 -10.70 -14.41
N HIS A 16 -34.67 -10.55 -14.17
CA HIS A 16 -35.19 -10.14 -12.86
C HIS A 16 -34.96 -11.22 -11.81
N THR A 17 -35.18 -12.50 -12.16
CA THR A 17 -34.91 -13.62 -11.25
C THR A 17 -33.42 -13.75 -10.92
N ILE A 18 -32.55 -13.59 -11.91
CA ILE A 18 -31.09 -13.55 -11.73
C ILE A 18 -30.70 -12.35 -10.86
N TYR A 19 -31.23 -11.16 -11.13
CA TYR A 19 -30.97 -9.96 -10.36
C TYR A 19 -31.36 -10.13 -8.89
N VAL A 20 -32.54 -10.68 -8.60
CA VAL A 20 -33.00 -10.93 -7.22
C VAL A 20 -32.11 -11.97 -6.52
N LYS A 21 -31.75 -13.07 -7.19
CA LYS A 21 -30.83 -14.08 -6.64
C LYS A 21 -29.46 -13.47 -6.36
N PHE A 22 -28.92 -12.69 -7.29
CA PHE A 22 -27.62 -12.02 -7.16
C PHE A 22 -27.65 -11.00 -6.02
N SER A 23 -28.70 -10.18 -5.93
CA SER A 23 -28.91 -9.22 -4.84
C SER A 23 -28.94 -9.90 -3.48
N ARG A 24 -29.66 -11.03 -3.35
CA ARG A 24 -29.75 -11.79 -2.10
C ARG A 24 -28.41 -12.44 -1.73
N ALA A 25 -27.70 -13.03 -2.68
CA ALA A 25 -26.35 -13.56 -2.47
C ALA A 25 -25.35 -12.47 -2.05
N ARG A 26 -25.47 -11.28 -2.65
CA ARG A 26 -24.66 -10.10 -2.33
C ARG A 26 -24.92 -9.58 -0.92
N ILE A 27 -26.17 -9.52 -0.47
CA ILE A 27 -26.50 -9.15 0.92
C ILE A 27 -25.91 -10.15 1.91
N LYS A 28 -26.03 -11.46 1.62
CA LYS A 28 -25.39 -12.50 2.44
C LYS A 28 -23.87 -12.38 2.50
N LEU A 29 -23.23 -12.07 1.38
CA LEU A 29 -21.78 -11.85 1.32
C LEU A 29 -21.37 -10.68 2.22
N TYR A 30 -22.12 -9.59 2.19
CA TYR A 30 -21.82 -8.43 3.03
C TYR A 30 -22.04 -8.73 4.50
N GLY A 31 -23.10 -9.43 4.89
CA GLY A 31 -23.32 -9.86 6.28
C GLY A 31 -22.30 -10.89 6.81
N TRP A 32 -21.28 -11.28 6.04
CA TRP A 32 -20.32 -12.29 6.45
C TRP A 32 -19.27 -11.73 7.41
N ARG A 33 -19.13 -12.36 8.59
CA ARG A 33 -18.18 -11.95 9.66
C ARG A 33 -16.73 -11.81 9.18
N HIS A 34 -16.33 -12.55 8.15
CA HIS A 34 -14.96 -12.56 7.62
C HIS A 34 -14.78 -11.72 6.35
N LEU A 35 -15.74 -10.84 6.02
CA LEU A 35 -15.68 -9.96 4.84
C LEU A 35 -14.37 -9.17 4.74
N GLY A 36 -13.87 -8.61 5.86
CA GLY A 36 -12.61 -7.87 5.85
C GLY A 36 -11.42 -8.69 5.33
N TRP A 37 -11.33 -9.96 5.71
CA TRP A 37 -10.29 -10.86 5.20
C TRP A 37 -10.46 -11.20 3.72
N LEU A 38 -11.71 -11.31 3.24
CA LEU A 38 -11.98 -11.48 1.82
C LEU A 38 -11.63 -10.23 1.00
N VAL A 39 -11.96 -9.03 1.52
CA VAL A 39 -11.54 -7.74 0.95
C VAL A 39 -10.03 -7.68 0.84
N LEU A 40 -9.32 -8.04 1.91
CA LEU A 40 -7.86 -8.09 1.93
C LEU A 40 -7.30 -9.06 0.90
N LEU A 41 -7.84 -10.28 0.80
CA LEU A 41 -7.41 -11.28 -0.16
C LEU A 41 -7.55 -10.77 -1.61
N VAL A 42 -8.71 -10.20 -1.94
CA VAL A 42 -8.97 -9.66 -3.29
C VAL A 42 -8.09 -8.44 -3.57
N ALA A 43 -7.86 -7.58 -2.57
CA ALA A 43 -6.94 -6.45 -2.68
C ALA A 43 -5.51 -6.90 -2.94
N ALA A 44 -5.01 -7.86 -2.15
CA ALA A 44 -3.68 -8.43 -2.33
C ALA A 44 -3.51 -9.08 -3.71
N LEU A 45 -4.50 -9.87 -4.17
CA LEU A 45 -4.47 -10.50 -5.49
C LEU A 45 -4.34 -9.47 -6.62
N ASN A 46 -5.10 -8.38 -6.56
CA ASN A 46 -5.04 -7.29 -7.53
C ASN A 46 -3.64 -6.63 -7.56
N VAL A 47 -3.05 -6.37 -6.40
CA VAL A 47 -1.70 -5.78 -6.31
C VAL A 47 -0.62 -6.75 -6.76
N VAL A 48 -0.74 -8.04 -6.43
CA VAL A 48 0.17 -9.10 -6.90
C VAL A 48 0.15 -9.19 -8.43
N CYS A 49 -1.02 -9.11 -9.06
CA CYS A 49 -1.14 -9.11 -10.52
C CYS A 49 -0.41 -7.93 -11.18
N ILE A 50 -0.67 -6.71 -10.73
CA ILE A 50 -0.06 -5.51 -11.33
C ILE A 50 1.43 -5.41 -11.00
N GLY A 51 1.79 -5.64 -9.75
CA GLY A 51 3.17 -5.61 -9.28
C GLY A 51 4.02 -6.74 -9.88
N GLY A 52 3.40 -7.91 -10.09
CA GLY A 52 4.01 -9.05 -10.75
C GLY A 52 4.29 -8.79 -12.22
N LYS A 53 3.31 -8.26 -12.96
CA LYS A 53 3.55 -7.85 -14.35
C LYS A 53 4.67 -6.84 -14.47
N ARG A 54 4.68 -5.84 -13.59
CA ARG A 54 5.73 -4.81 -13.56
C ARG A 54 7.12 -5.43 -13.46
N ARG A 55 7.33 -6.29 -12.45
CA ARG A 55 8.66 -6.87 -12.21
C ARG A 55 9.05 -7.93 -13.24
N ALA A 56 8.08 -8.59 -13.85
CA ALA A 56 8.34 -9.54 -14.94
C ALA A 56 8.39 -8.88 -16.33
N PHE A 57 8.23 -7.55 -16.43
CA PHE A 57 8.14 -6.86 -17.71
C PHE A 57 9.45 -6.91 -18.52
N GLY A 58 10.60 -7.11 -17.87
CA GLY A 58 11.88 -7.34 -18.58
C GLY A 58 11.83 -8.50 -19.58
N ILE A 59 10.95 -9.49 -19.36
CA ILE A 59 10.73 -10.60 -20.31
C ILE A 59 10.01 -10.09 -21.57
N PHE A 60 9.05 -9.18 -21.43
CA PHE A 60 8.42 -8.51 -22.56
C PHE A 60 9.41 -7.63 -23.31
N VAL A 61 10.27 -6.87 -22.60
CA VAL A 61 11.30 -6.04 -23.24
C VAL A 61 12.22 -6.89 -24.11
N ALA A 62 12.72 -8.02 -23.61
CA ALA A 62 13.55 -8.94 -24.38
C ALA A 62 12.84 -9.45 -25.66
N ALA A 63 11.56 -9.79 -25.55
CA ALA A 63 10.77 -10.26 -26.69
C ALA A 63 10.45 -9.15 -27.70
N LEU A 64 10.18 -7.93 -27.23
CA LEU A 64 9.91 -6.75 -28.05
C LEU A 64 11.18 -6.31 -28.79
N HIS A 65 12.34 -6.33 -28.13
CA HIS A 65 13.63 -6.00 -28.77
C HIS A 65 13.95 -6.97 -29.91
N LYS A 66 13.61 -8.26 -29.75
CA LYS A 66 13.75 -9.26 -30.83
C LYS A 66 12.77 -9.02 -31.99
N ALA A 67 11.59 -8.46 -31.71
CA ALA A 67 10.58 -8.19 -32.73
C ALA A 67 10.82 -6.86 -33.47
N TYR A 68 11.40 -5.87 -32.79
CA TYR A 68 11.67 -4.53 -33.29
C TYR A 68 13.16 -4.23 -33.23
N ASN A 69 13.89 -4.67 -34.26
CA ASN A 69 15.36 -4.53 -34.33
C ASN A 69 15.84 -3.06 -34.35
N ASP A 70 15.00 -2.12 -34.74
CA ASP A 70 15.36 -0.70 -34.89
C ASP A 70 15.28 0.09 -33.58
N THR A 71 14.82 -0.52 -32.48
CA THR A 71 14.67 0.17 -31.18
C THR A 71 15.72 -0.19 -30.16
N SER A 72 16.22 0.84 -29.47
CA SER A 72 17.19 0.66 -28.39
C SER A 72 16.57 -0.06 -27.19
N MET A 73 17.36 -0.92 -26.54
CA MET A 73 16.97 -1.58 -25.29
C MET A 73 16.55 -0.56 -24.22
N THR A 74 17.20 0.61 -24.19
CA THR A 74 16.91 1.71 -23.26
C THR A 74 15.50 2.27 -23.45
N GLU A 75 15.05 2.45 -24.69
CA GLU A 75 13.71 2.95 -25.00
C GLU A 75 12.62 1.98 -24.53
N LEU A 76 12.77 0.68 -24.83
CA LEU A 76 11.82 -0.36 -24.41
C LEU A 76 11.77 -0.55 -22.89
N ASN A 77 12.93 -0.47 -22.24
CA ASN A 77 13.03 -0.47 -20.79
C ASN A 77 12.31 0.74 -20.17
N TRP A 78 12.46 1.93 -20.77
CA TRP A 78 11.77 3.14 -20.32
C TRP A 78 10.25 3.01 -20.45
N VAL A 79 9.73 2.41 -21.53
CA VAL A 79 8.31 2.06 -21.67
C VAL A 79 7.83 1.17 -20.51
N GLY A 80 8.62 0.16 -20.14
CA GLY A 80 8.27 -0.79 -19.09
C GLY A 80 8.18 -0.18 -17.68
N ASP A 81 9.07 0.74 -17.33
CA ASP A 81 9.07 1.34 -16.00
C ASP A 81 8.19 2.60 -15.90
N SER A 82 8.03 3.32 -17.00
CA SER A 82 7.27 4.56 -17.04
C SER A 82 5.79 4.36 -16.69
N TYR A 83 5.17 3.22 -17.03
CA TYR A 83 3.74 3.02 -16.68
C TYR A 83 3.53 3.01 -15.16
N ALA A 84 4.46 2.42 -14.42
CA ALA A 84 4.39 2.37 -12.97
C ALA A 84 4.80 3.72 -12.36
N ALA A 85 5.73 4.44 -12.98
CA ALA A 85 6.10 5.80 -12.58
C ALA A 85 4.90 6.76 -12.70
N VAL A 86 4.21 6.77 -13.85
CA VAL A 86 2.95 7.50 -14.07
C VAL A 86 1.90 7.04 -13.06
N GLY A 87 1.78 5.72 -12.89
CA GLY A 87 0.83 5.10 -11.98
C GLY A 87 0.97 5.60 -10.53
N PHE A 88 2.20 5.69 -10.04
CA PHE A 88 2.53 6.19 -8.71
C PHE A 88 2.42 7.71 -8.59
N PHE A 89 2.85 8.46 -9.61
CA PHE A 89 2.73 9.92 -9.64
C PHE A 89 1.27 10.38 -9.49
N LEU A 90 0.34 9.69 -10.14
CA LEU A 90 -1.08 10.04 -10.14
C LEU A 90 -1.85 9.66 -8.85
N MET A 91 -1.22 8.93 -7.92
CA MET A 91 -1.91 8.38 -6.74
C MET A 91 -2.60 9.43 -5.85
N PRO A 92 -1.98 10.57 -5.48
CA PRO A 92 -2.65 11.58 -4.66
C PRO A 92 -3.91 12.15 -5.33
N PHE A 93 -3.85 12.37 -6.64
CA PHE A 93 -4.98 12.91 -7.41
C PHE A 93 -6.12 11.91 -7.49
N ALA A 94 -5.83 10.65 -7.81
CA ALA A 94 -6.82 9.59 -7.85
C ALA A 94 -7.43 9.31 -6.47
N THR A 95 -6.62 9.28 -5.41
CA THR A 95 -7.08 9.11 -4.03
C THR A 95 -8.04 10.22 -3.64
N THR A 96 -7.67 11.47 -3.94
CA THR A 96 -8.52 12.65 -3.72
C THR A 96 -9.87 12.51 -4.42
N ALA A 97 -9.86 12.13 -5.71
CA ALA A 97 -11.09 11.96 -6.49
C ALA A 97 -11.99 10.85 -5.91
N ILE A 98 -11.42 9.70 -5.54
CA ILE A 98 -12.17 8.59 -4.94
C ILE A 98 -12.83 9.01 -3.62
N ILE A 99 -12.09 9.69 -2.73
CA ILE A 99 -12.63 10.17 -1.45
C ILE A 99 -13.73 11.21 -1.71
N ARG A 100 -13.52 12.14 -2.64
CA ARG A 100 -14.48 13.23 -2.93
C ARG A 100 -15.78 12.75 -3.56
N TRP A 101 -15.74 11.68 -4.35
CA TRP A 101 -16.92 11.03 -4.92
C TRP A 101 -17.61 10.05 -3.98
N ASN A 102 -17.40 10.18 -2.67
CA ASN A 102 -18.00 9.32 -1.65
C ASN A 102 -17.58 7.85 -1.81
N ARG A 103 -16.29 7.63 -2.07
CA ARG A 103 -15.61 6.31 -2.05
C ARG A 103 -16.28 5.25 -2.93
N PRO A 104 -16.44 5.47 -4.25
CA PRO A 104 -17.12 4.55 -5.15
C PRO A 104 -16.23 3.36 -5.55
N TYR A 105 -15.68 2.61 -4.58
CA TYR A 105 -14.65 1.59 -4.78
C TYR A 105 -14.97 0.59 -5.89
N ARG A 106 -16.22 0.16 -6.02
CA ARG A 106 -16.63 -0.79 -7.07
C ARG A 106 -16.46 -0.21 -8.47
N CYS A 107 -17.00 0.99 -8.70
CA CYS A 107 -16.91 1.66 -9.98
C CYS A 107 -15.45 1.98 -10.31
N THR A 108 -14.68 2.42 -9.31
CA THR A 108 -13.24 2.64 -9.44
C THR A 108 -12.51 1.38 -9.91
N MET A 109 -12.75 0.23 -9.26
CA MET A 109 -12.09 -1.02 -9.64
C MET A 109 -12.54 -1.52 -11.02
N LEU A 110 -13.83 -1.47 -11.35
CA LEU A 110 -14.33 -1.88 -12.67
C LEU A 110 -13.75 -1.02 -13.80
N LEU A 111 -13.70 0.30 -13.60
CA LEU A 111 -13.06 1.22 -14.55
C LEU A 111 -11.58 0.89 -14.72
N ALA A 112 -10.89 0.61 -13.61
CA ALA A 112 -9.48 0.27 -13.64
C ALA A 112 -9.19 -1.02 -14.42
N GLY A 113 -10.00 -2.06 -14.20
CA GLY A 113 -9.92 -3.33 -14.92
C GLY A 113 -10.16 -3.14 -16.42
N LEU A 114 -11.14 -2.31 -16.79
CA LEU A 114 -11.41 -1.98 -18.20
C LEU A 114 -10.25 -1.22 -18.85
N LEU A 115 -9.67 -0.22 -18.18
CA LEU A 115 -8.51 0.51 -18.69
C LEU A 115 -7.30 -0.41 -18.92
N ILE A 116 -7.00 -1.29 -17.96
CA ILE A 116 -5.90 -2.25 -18.08
C ILE A 116 -6.17 -3.27 -19.19
N PHE A 117 -7.41 -3.74 -19.33
CA PHE A 117 -7.81 -4.62 -20.41
C PHE A 117 -7.59 -3.97 -21.78
N ILE A 118 -8.12 -2.76 -21.98
CA ILE A 118 -7.96 -1.97 -23.21
C ILE A 118 -6.47 -1.74 -23.50
N SER A 119 -5.70 -1.36 -22.48
CA SER A 119 -4.25 -1.19 -22.59
C SER A 119 -3.58 -2.47 -23.10
N CYS A 120 -3.85 -3.62 -22.49
CA CYS A 120 -3.22 -4.88 -22.91
C CYS A 120 -3.65 -5.32 -24.32
N MET A 121 -4.93 -5.16 -24.67
CA MET A 121 -5.43 -5.50 -26.01
C MET A 121 -4.81 -4.61 -27.08
N THR A 122 -4.72 -3.31 -26.83
CA THR A 122 -4.11 -2.35 -27.76
C THR A 122 -2.59 -2.52 -27.86
N SER A 123 -1.90 -2.78 -26.73
CA SER A 123 -0.46 -3.09 -26.73
C SER A 123 -0.11 -4.38 -27.47
N ALA A 124 -1.03 -5.35 -27.59
CA ALA A 124 -0.79 -6.59 -28.33
C ALA A 124 -0.75 -6.42 -29.86
N VAL A 125 -1.30 -5.32 -30.38
CA VAL A 125 -1.47 -5.09 -31.83
C VAL A 125 -0.70 -3.86 -32.32
N VAL A 126 0.23 -3.35 -31.53
CA VAL A 126 1.01 -2.15 -31.91
C VAL A 126 1.90 -2.44 -33.13
N PRO A 127 1.90 -1.57 -34.15
CA PRO A 127 2.76 -1.73 -35.32
C PRO A 127 4.20 -1.28 -35.05
N SER A 128 4.39 -0.37 -34.09
CA SER A 128 5.71 0.11 -33.66
C SER A 128 5.76 0.34 -32.14
N PRO A 129 6.95 0.23 -31.53
CA PRO A 129 7.13 0.36 -30.07
C PRO A 129 6.78 1.75 -29.53
N GLY A 130 6.85 2.80 -30.35
CA GLY A 130 6.42 4.15 -29.94
C GLY A 130 4.95 4.22 -29.48
N TYR A 131 4.08 3.38 -30.04
CA TYR A 131 2.67 3.28 -29.59
C TYR A 131 2.51 2.66 -28.20
N LEU A 132 3.54 1.97 -27.67
CA LEU A 132 3.52 1.44 -26.30
C LEU A 132 3.57 2.54 -25.26
N PHE A 133 4.09 3.74 -25.55
CA PHE A 133 3.97 4.87 -24.63
C PHE A 133 2.50 5.24 -24.37
N LEU A 134 1.68 5.32 -25.41
CA LEU A 134 0.27 5.62 -25.21
C LEU A 134 -0.47 4.42 -24.61
N THR A 135 -0.35 3.26 -25.25
CA THR A 135 -1.16 2.08 -24.92
C THR A 135 -0.75 1.44 -23.60
N HIS A 136 0.56 1.31 -23.36
CA HIS A 136 1.10 0.70 -22.15
C HIS A 136 1.37 1.76 -21.08
N THR A 137 2.22 2.75 -21.32
CA THR A 137 2.63 3.69 -20.27
C THR A 137 1.46 4.49 -19.69
N LEU A 138 0.68 5.18 -20.53
CA LEU A 138 -0.38 6.07 -20.04
C LEU A 138 -1.64 5.31 -19.62
N ILE A 139 -2.22 4.50 -20.51
CA ILE A 139 -3.52 3.84 -20.24
C ILE A 139 -3.37 2.79 -19.12
N HIS A 140 -2.31 1.96 -19.16
CA HIS A 140 -2.07 1.00 -18.07
C HIS A 140 -1.71 1.71 -16.77
N GLY A 141 -0.93 2.80 -16.85
CA GLY A 141 -0.57 3.63 -15.70
C GLY A 141 -1.80 4.14 -14.95
N LEU A 142 -2.75 4.73 -15.67
CA LEU A 142 -4.03 5.21 -15.11
C LEU A 142 -4.83 4.09 -14.44
N GLY A 143 -5.01 2.96 -15.12
CA GLY A 143 -5.70 1.81 -14.54
C GLY A 143 -4.97 1.26 -13.30
N SER A 144 -3.64 1.22 -13.33
CA SER A 144 -2.82 0.78 -12.20
C SER A 144 -2.96 1.70 -11.00
N THR A 145 -3.01 3.03 -11.20
CA THR A 145 -3.27 4.01 -10.13
C THR A 145 -4.60 3.73 -9.45
N LEU A 146 -5.67 3.53 -10.21
CA LEU A 146 -7.01 3.29 -9.66
C LEU A 146 -7.07 2.00 -8.84
N ILE A 147 -6.40 0.92 -9.28
CA ILE A 147 -6.32 -0.32 -8.49
C ILE A 147 -5.53 -0.08 -7.21
N LEU A 148 -4.37 0.56 -7.27
CA LEU A 148 -3.54 0.83 -6.09
C LEU A 148 -4.29 1.71 -5.07
N CYS A 149 -5.00 2.74 -5.52
CA CYS A 149 -5.80 3.59 -4.64
C CYS A 149 -7.02 2.85 -4.07
N GLY A 150 -7.77 2.13 -4.91
CA GLY A 150 -8.96 1.40 -4.48
C GLY A 150 -8.66 0.30 -3.47
N THR A 151 -7.60 -0.49 -3.71
CA THR A 151 -7.16 -1.58 -2.82
C THR A 151 -6.58 -1.06 -1.50
N SER A 152 -5.79 0.01 -1.53
CA SER A 152 -5.22 0.60 -0.30
C SER A 152 -6.27 1.26 0.57
N LEU A 153 -7.14 2.10 0.00
CA LEU A 153 -8.18 2.81 0.75
C LEU A 153 -9.21 1.86 1.36
N VAL A 154 -9.68 0.86 0.61
CA VAL A 154 -10.64 -0.10 1.17
C VAL A 154 -9.99 -0.93 2.28
N THR A 155 -8.72 -1.28 2.16
CA THR A 155 -8.03 -2.05 3.21
C THR A 155 -7.85 -1.23 4.47
N GLU A 156 -7.53 0.06 4.35
CA GLU A 156 -7.43 1.00 5.46
C GLU A 156 -8.76 1.19 6.21
N GLU A 157 -9.91 1.05 5.54
CA GLU A 157 -11.22 1.13 6.23
C GLU A 157 -11.53 -0.10 7.11
N TYR A 158 -11.09 -1.28 6.69
CA TYR A 158 -11.34 -2.55 7.39
C TYR A 158 -10.24 -2.86 8.42
N PHE A 159 -9.00 -2.53 8.10
CA PHE A 159 -7.81 -2.70 8.95
C PHE A 159 -7.20 -1.33 9.18
N ASP A 160 -7.95 -0.49 9.89
CA ASP A 160 -7.52 0.86 10.22
C ASP A 160 -6.30 0.84 11.16
N ARG A 161 -5.72 2.01 11.40
CA ARG A 161 -4.56 2.13 12.27
C ARG A 161 -4.82 1.50 13.64
N SER A 162 -6.03 1.52 14.22
CA SER A 162 -6.24 0.90 15.56
C SER A 162 -6.25 -0.63 15.54
N HIS A 163 -6.42 -1.25 14.37
CA HIS A 163 -6.57 -2.69 14.24
C HIS A 163 -5.29 -3.48 14.54
N ARG A 164 -5.42 -4.61 15.24
CA ARG A 164 -4.30 -5.51 15.63
C ARG A 164 -3.45 -6.03 14.45
N PHE A 165 -4.06 -6.12 13.28
CA PHE A 165 -3.45 -6.68 12.05
C PHE A 165 -3.22 -5.60 10.97
N HIS A 166 -3.10 -4.33 11.36
CA HIS A 166 -2.96 -3.22 10.42
C HIS A 166 -1.70 -3.35 9.54
N VAL A 167 -0.55 -3.63 10.14
CA VAL A 167 0.73 -3.75 9.42
C VAL A 167 0.72 -4.98 8.52
N LEU A 168 0.18 -6.11 9.00
CA LEU A 168 -0.01 -7.31 8.17
C LEU A 168 -0.89 -7.04 6.94
N ALA A 169 -2.05 -6.39 7.13
CA ALA A 169 -3.00 -6.12 6.05
C ALA A 169 -2.41 -5.16 5.01
N THR A 170 -1.81 -4.06 5.46
CA THR A 170 -1.18 -3.07 4.57
C THR A 170 0.07 -3.62 3.88
N ALA A 171 0.79 -4.54 4.52
CA ALA A 171 1.86 -5.30 3.89
C ALA A 171 1.32 -6.17 2.76
N PHE A 172 0.29 -7.00 2.96
CA PHE A 172 -0.25 -7.83 1.87
C PHE A 172 -0.76 -7.01 0.67
N VAL A 173 -1.30 -5.81 0.91
CA VAL A 173 -1.70 -4.86 -0.15
C VAL A 173 -0.50 -4.13 -0.79
N SER A 174 0.71 -4.38 -0.31
CA SER A 174 1.98 -4.05 -0.97
C SER A 174 2.64 -5.27 -1.62
N GLY A 175 1.92 -6.41 -1.69
CA GLY A 175 2.35 -7.77 -2.06
C GLY A 175 2.92 -8.00 -3.46
N GLY A 176 3.30 -6.93 -4.16
CA GLY A 176 4.01 -7.01 -5.43
C GLY A 176 5.15 -8.04 -5.47
N PRO A 177 6.02 -8.24 -4.42
CA PRO A 177 7.13 -9.22 -4.43
C PRO A 177 6.74 -10.62 -4.91
N TYR A 178 5.64 -11.18 -4.41
CA TYR A 178 5.16 -12.50 -4.82
C TYR A 178 4.83 -12.59 -6.32
N GLY A 179 4.48 -11.45 -6.92
CA GLY A 179 4.10 -11.38 -8.32
C GLY A 179 5.21 -11.81 -9.27
N VAL A 180 6.48 -11.52 -8.99
CA VAL A 180 7.57 -11.91 -9.91
C VAL A 180 7.80 -13.42 -9.93
N LEU A 181 7.54 -14.11 -8.81
CA LEU A 181 7.68 -15.57 -8.69
C LEU A 181 6.61 -16.31 -9.51
N ILE A 182 5.43 -15.70 -9.66
CA ILE A 182 4.31 -16.25 -10.44
C ILE A 182 4.43 -15.83 -11.91
N PHE A 183 4.54 -14.52 -12.15
CA PHE A 183 4.48 -13.94 -13.50
C PHE A 183 5.78 -14.10 -14.29
N GLY A 184 6.93 -14.23 -13.64
CA GLY A 184 8.21 -14.48 -14.31
C GLY A 184 8.18 -15.77 -15.14
N PRO A 185 7.97 -16.95 -14.50
CA PRO A 185 7.85 -18.22 -15.22
C PRO A 185 6.65 -18.24 -16.19
N LEU A 186 5.50 -17.68 -15.77
CA LEU A 186 4.30 -17.64 -16.59
C LEU A 186 4.54 -16.90 -17.90
N TYR A 187 5.11 -15.69 -17.87
CA TYR A 187 5.38 -14.92 -19.07
C TYR A 187 6.50 -15.50 -19.90
N SER A 188 7.55 -16.05 -19.27
CA SER A 188 8.59 -16.76 -20.01
C SER A 188 7.99 -17.90 -20.85
N ASN A 189 7.11 -18.71 -20.28
CA ASN A 189 6.47 -19.82 -20.97
C ASN A 189 5.50 -19.30 -22.06
N LEU A 190 4.59 -18.38 -21.72
CA LEU A 190 3.63 -17.83 -22.68
C LEU A 190 4.31 -17.17 -23.90
N ILE A 191 5.38 -16.41 -23.68
CA ILE A 191 6.10 -15.73 -24.75
C ILE A 191 6.87 -16.72 -25.62
N GLN A 192 7.48 -17.76 -25.03
CA GLN A 192 8.19 -18.79 -25.79
C GLN A 192 7.24 -19.66 -26.64
N SER A 193 6.06 -20.00 -26.12
CA SER A 193 5.11 -20.87 -26.81
C SER A 193 4.17 -20.14 -27.78
N TYR A 194 3.73 -18.92 -27.43
CA TYR A 194 2.65 -18.22 -28.14
C TYR A 194 3.00 -16.79 -28.57
N GLY A 195 4.18 -16.27 -28.20
CA GLY A 195 4.61 -14.91 -28.52
C GLY A 195 4.12 -13.85 -27.53
N TRP A 196 4.68 -12.65 -27.65
CA TRP A 196 4.43 -11.54 -26.73
C TRP A 196 3.04 -10.91 -26.91
N GLN A 197 2.46 -10.95 -28.11
CA GLN A 197 1.12 -10.45 -28.39
C GLN A 197 0.07 -11.24 -27.59
N VAL A 198 0.13 -12.57 -27.64
CA VAL A 198 -0.79 -13.44 -26.90
C VAL A 198 -0.59 -13.28 -25.40
N ALA A 199 0.65 -13.13 -24.93
CA ALA A 199 0.94 -12.88 -23.52
C ALA A 199 0.29 -11.57 -23.01
N PHE A 200 0.28 -10.49 -23.80
CA PHE A 200 -0.47 -9.28 -23.45
C PHE A 200 -1.97 -9.53 -23.41
N GLN A 201 -2.54 -10.18 -24.42
CA GLN A 201 -3.98 -10.47 -24.47
C GLN A 201 -4.46 -11.28 -23.25
N LEU A 202 -3.75 -12.37 -22.93
CA LEU A 202 -4.08 -13.20 -21.77
C LEU A 202 -3.93 -12.43 -20.45
N SER A 203 -2.92 -11.55 -20.34
CA SER A 203 -2.77 -10.66 -19.17
C SER A 203 -3.96 -9.72 -19.01
N GLY A 204 -4.43 -9.12 -20.10
CA GLY A 204 -5.60 -8.24 -20.09
C GLY A 204 -6.86 -8.96 -19.59
N LEU A 205 -7.12 -10.17 -20.09
CA LEU A 205 -8.25 -11.00 -19.67
C LEU A 205 -8.14 -11.39 -18.19
N LEU A 206 -6.97 -11.87 -17.76
CA LEU A 206 -6.72 -12.25 -16.37
C LEU A 206 -6.97 -11.06 -15.43
N PHE A 207 -6.45 -9.89 -15.76
CA PHE A 207 -6.57 -8.70 -14.90
C PHE A 207 -7.99 -8.17 -14.88
N LEU A 208 -8.71 -8.22 -15.99
CA LEU A 208 -10.14 -7.88 -16.01
C LEU A 208 -10.94 -8.80 -15.07
N LEU A 209 -10.69 -10.11 -15.11
CA LEU A 209 -11.35 -11.09 -14.24
C LEU A 209 -11.05 -10.83 -12.75
N VAL A 210 -9.77 -10.69 -12.40
CA VAL A 210 -9.32 -10.44 -11.02
C VAL A 210 -9.87 -9.11 -10.48
N THR A 211 -9.87 -8.06 -11.31
CA THR A 211 -10.37 -6.74 -10.91
C THR A 211 -11.90 -6.72 -10.81
N SER A 212 -12.61 -7.52 -11.63
CA SER A 212 -14.06 -7.66 -11.55
C SER A 212 -14.52 -8.27 -10.22
N LEU A 213 -13.71 -9.17 -9.63
CA LEU A 213 -13.97 -9.69 -8.27
C LEU A 213 -13.99 -8.55 -7.24
N ALA A 214 -13.08 -7.58 -7.34
CA ALA A 214 -13.07 -6.40 -6.48
C ALA A 214 -14.33 -5.55 -6.66
N GLY A 215 -14.87 -5.46 -7.88
CA GLY A 215 -16.16 -4.81 -8.17
C GLY A 215 -17.36 -5.43 -7.44
N ILE A 216 -17.27 -6.71 -7.05
CA ILE A 216 -18.31 -7.42 -6.29
C ILE A 216 -18.08 -7.27 -4.79
N VAL A 217 -16.83 -7.46 -4.35
CA VAL A 217 -16.45 -7.58 -2.93
C VAL A 217 -16.28 -6.22 -2.26
N PHE A 218 -15.72 -5.22 -2.93
CA PHE A 218 -15.38 -3.95 -2.28
C PHE A 218 -16.64 -3.17 -1.95
N ILE A 219 -16.77 -2.80 -0.68
CA ILE A 219 -17.84 -1.95 -0.17
C ILE A 219 -17.23 -1.07 0.90
N SER A 220 -17.54 0.23 0.84
CA SER A 220 -17.13 1.14 1.90
C SER A 220 -17.75 0.68 3.22
N ARG A 221 -16.96 0.72 4.29
CA ARG A 221 -17.38 0.29 5.61
C ARG A 221 -18.59 1.08 6.11
N ASP A 222 -18.71 2.35 5.81
CA ASP A 222 -19.83 3.18 6.28
C ASP A 222 -21.15 2.72 5.65
N ILE A 223 -21.12 2.35 4.37
CA ILE A 223 -22.26 1.76 3.67
C ILE A 223 -22.56 0.36 4.22
N PHE A 224 -21.53 -0.42 4.58
CA PHE A 224 -21.71 -1.72 5.19
C PHE A 224 -22.40 -1.61 6.56
N GLU A 225 -21.91 -0.73 7.43
CA GLU A 225 -22.45 -0.51 8.77
C GLU A 225 -23.86 0.08 8.72
N TYR A 226 -24.15 0.99 7.78
CA TYR A 226 -25.50 1.48 7.50
C TYR A 226 -26.44 0.34 7.07
N ASN A 227 -26.02 -0.51 6.14
CA ASN A 227 -26.85 -1.63 5.68
C ASN A 227 -27.11 -2.63 6.80
N GLN A 228 -26.11 -2.91 7.64
CA GLN A 228 -26.27 -3.78 8.80
C GLN A 228 -27.24 -3.17 9.81
N ALA A 229 -27.09 -1.88 10.14
CA ALA A 229 -28.00 -1.18 11.03
C ALA A 229 -29.44 -1.18 10.48
N MET A 230 -29.62 -0.95 9.17
CA MET A 230 -30.92 -1.00 8.51
C MET A 230 -31.55 -2.40 8.52
N LEU A 231 -30.78 -3.46 8.32
CA LEU A 231 -31.24 -4.86 8.42
C LEU A 231 -31.64 -5.22 9.84
N GLU A 232 -30.83 -4.83 10.84
CA GLU A 232 -31.17 -5.02 12.24
C GLU A 232 -32.44 -4.23 12.61
N LEU A 233 -32.64 -3.03 12.07
CA LEU A 233 -33.84 -2.22 12.23
C LEU A 233 -35.08 -2.86 11.59
N SER A 234 -34.95 -3.52 10.43
CA SER A 234 -36.08 -4.24 9.82
C SER A 234 -36.48 -5.49 10.59
N ASP A 235 -35.52 -6.18 11.24
CA ASP A 235 -35.80 -7.36 12.05
C ASP A 235 -36.31 -7.01 13.47
N THR A 236 -36.03 -5.79 13.98
CA THR A 236 -36.45 -5.33 15.32
C THR A 236 -37.68 -4.42 15.33
N PHE A 237 -38.44 -4.35 14.24
CA PHE A 237 -39.70 -3.59 14.19
C PHE A 237 -40.81 -4.13 15.14
N GLU A 238 -40.53 -5.16 15.93
CA GLU A 238 -41.41 -5.69 16.98
C GLU A 238 -41.08 -5.28 18.43
N GLU A 239 -40.00 -4.53 18.77
CA GLU A 239 -39.75 -4.23 20.21
C GLU A 239 -39.18 -2.83 20.56
N ASN A 240 -40.01 -2.08 21.29
CA ASN A 240 -39.80 -1.00 22.28
C ASN A 240 -38.92 0.25 21.99
N THR A 241 -39.52 1.40 22.30
CA THR A 241 -39.09 2.78 21.97
C THR A 241 -37.92 3.32 22.80
N MET A 242 -37.63 2.75 23.98
CA MET A 242 -36.60 3.25 24.90
C MET A 242 -35.16 2.87 24.49
N ASN A 243 -34.98 1.73 23.81
CA ASN A 243 -33.69 1.33 23.22
C ASN A 243 -33.29 2.21 22.01
N LYS A 244 -34.22 2.97 21.44
CA LYS A 244 -34.01 3.76 20.23
C LYS A 244 -33.13 4.99 20.46
N ALA A 245 -33.18 5.60 21.65
CA ALA A 245 -32.35 6.77 22.01
C ALA A 245 -30.91 6.36 22.33
N LEU A 246 -30.72 5.34 23.17
CA LEU A 246 -29.41 4.82 23.55
C LEU A 246 -28.67 4.19 22.34
N ARG A 247 -29.41 3.57 21.40
CA ARG A 247 -28.87 3.03 20.14
C ARG A 247 -28.53 4.14 19.13
N LYS A 248 -29.26 5.25 19.12
CA LYS A 248 -28.94 6.44 18.29
C LYS A 248 -27.65 7.11 18.74
N ASP A 249 -27.39 7.17 20.05
CA ASP A 249 -26.12 7.67 20.59
C ASP A 249 -24.95 6.73 20.26
N SER A 250 -25.15 5.40 20.29
CA SER A 250 -24.13 4.44 19.84
C SER A 250 -23.84 4.50 18.34
N LEU A 251 -24.84 4.84 17.50
CA LEU A 251 -24.67 5.10 16.06
C LEU A 251 -23.92 6.41 15.80
N LEU A 252 -24.14 7.44 16.62
CA LEU A 252 -23.41 8.71 16.52
C LEU A 252 -21.95 8.58 17.01
N LEU A 253 -21.68 7.77 18.03
CA LEU A 253 -20.31 7.41 18.44
C LEU A 253 -19.59 6.52 17.43
N ARG A 254 -20.32 5.64 16.71
CA ARG A 254 -19.78 4.81 15.62
C ARG A 254 -19.48 5.61 14.35
N ASN A 255 -20.19 6.72 14.15
CA ASN A 255 -19.92 7.75 13.15
C ASN A 255 -18.89 8.80 13.64
N SER A 256 -18.03 8.46 14.61
CA SER A 256 -16.91 9.34 14.96
C SER A 256 -16.09 9.59 13.68
N PRO A 257 -15.87 10.86 13.28
CA PRO A 257 -15.12 11.16 12.07
C PRO A 257 -13.77 10.47 12.13
N LYS A 258 -13.52 9.54 11.22
CA LYS A 258 -12.19 8.93 11.10
C LYS A 258 -11.23 10.01 10.60
N ALA A 259 -9.94 9.81 10.80
CA ALA A 259 -8.94 10.74 10.29
C ALA A 259 -9.09 11.00 8.76
N SER A 260 -9.74 10.12 7.99
CA SER A 260 -10.08 10.34 6.58
C SER A 260 -11.32 11.22 6.32
N ASP A 261 -12.20 11.39 7.30
CA ASP A 261 -13.52 12.00 7.12
C ASP A 261 -13.44 13.49 7.44
N GLY A 262 -13.21 14.29 6.40
CA GLY A 262 -13.16 15.75 6.48
C GLY A 262 -12.04 16.40 5.65
N ARG A 263 -11.04 15.62 5.18
CA ARG A 263 -9.84 16.22 4.59
C ARG A 263 -9.92 16.49 3.09
N GLY A 264 -10.78 15.79 2.36
CA GLY A 264 -11.11 16.06 0.94
C GLY A 264 -9.95 16.07 -0.07
N TRP A 265 -8.70 15.90 0.36
CA TRP A 265 -7.47 16.11 -0.40
C TRP A 265 -6.34 15.21 0.11
N ALA A 266 -5.59 14.58 -0.79
CA ALA A 266 -4.53 13.62 -0.48
C ALA A 266 -3.12 14.24 -0.31
N PHE A 267 -3.05 15.54 0.03
CA PHE A 267 -1.79 16.24 0.31
C PHE A 267 -1.78 16.79 1.73
N CYS A 268 -0.58 16.87 2.33
CA CYS A 268 -0.38 17.52 3.61
C CYS A 268 -0.63 19.03 3.50
N SER A 269 -1.15 19.64 4.57
CA SER A 269 -1.25 21.10 4.66
C SER A 269 0.14 21.73 4.71
N VAL A 270 0.26 22.97 4.24
CA VAL A 270 1.52 23.72 4.29
C VAL A 270 2.01 23.90 5.73
N GLU A 271 1.09 24.10 6.67
CA GLU A 271 1.40 24.19 8.10
C GLU A 271 1.98 22.88 8.65
N HIS A 272 1.38 21.73 8.29
CA HIS A 272 1.89 20.43 8.70
C HIS A 272 3.31 20.20 8.16
N LEU A 273 3.57 20.54 6.90
CA LEU A 273 4.90 20.41 6.30
C LEU A 273 5.95 21.30 6.99
N LYS A 274 5.58 22.52 7.39
CA LYS A 274 6.47 23.42 8.14
C LYS A 274 6.81 22.86 9.53
N ASN A 275 5.84 22.29 10.22
CA ASN A 275 6.03 21.74 11.57
C ASN A 275 6.73 20.36 11.58
N ASN A 276 6.82 19.70 10.42
CA ASN A 276 7.32 18.33 10.27
C ASN A 276 8.41 18.23 9.18
N PRO A 277 9.61 18.76 9.44
CA PRO A 277 10.71 18.74 8.46
C PRO A 277 11.15 17.33 8.05
N GLN A 278 10.90 16.31 8.87
CA GLN A 278 11.19 14.92 8.53
C GLN A 278 10.44 14.42 7.28
N VAL A 279 9.32 15.06 6.90
CA VAL A 279 8.57 14.72 5.68
C VAL A 279 9.40 15.00 4.41
N PHE A 280 10.17 16.09 4.39
CA PHE A 280 11.04 16.41 3.25
C PHE A 280 12.22 15.45 3.15
N VAL A 281 12.83 15.11 4.30
CA VAL A 281 13.92 14.13 4.37
C VAL A 281 13.43 12.75 3.90
N TRP A 282 12.22 12.35 4.32
CA TRP A 282 11.56 11.15 3.84
C TRP A 282 11.34 11.18 2.33
N GLY A 283 10.80 12.27 1.80
CA GLY A 283 10.61 12.44 0.36
C GLY A 283 11.91 12.26 -0.42
N PHE A 284 12.98 12.93 -0.01
CA PHE A 284 14.28 12.81 -0.66
C PHE A 284 14.86 11.40 -0.55
N GLU A 285 14.74 10.75 0.61
CA GLU A 285 15.18 9.36 0.77
C GLU A 285 14.36 8.40 -0.11
N ARG A 286 13.06 8.59 -0.24
CA ARG A 286 12.19 7.81 -1.13
C ARG A 286 12.54 8.02 -2.60
N LEU A 287 12.92 9.23 -3.01
CA LEU A 287 13.41 9.51 -4.35
C LEU A 287 14.68 8.68 -4.63
N LEU A 288 15.68 8.75 -3.74
CA LEU A 288 16.93 7.99 -3.87
C LEU A 288 16.69 6.48 -3.83
N HIS A 289 15.78 6.00 -2.98
CA HIS A 289 15.44 4.57 -2.89
C HIS A 289 14.97 4.01 -4.23
N ASN A 290 14.06 4.73 -4.89
CA ASN A 290 13.52 4.29 -6.18
C ASN A 290 14.55 4.47 -7.30
N LEU A 291 15.36 5.53 -7.26
CA LEU A 291 16.45 5.69 -8.22
C LEU A 291 17.44 4.50 -8.16
N VAL A 292 17.82 4.06 -6.96
CA VAL A 292 18.71 2.91 -6.78
C VAL A 292 18.04 1.61 -7.22
N ILE A 293 16.85 1.30 -6.70
CA ILE A 293 16.22 -0.02 -6.94
C ILE A 293 15.94 -0.23 -8.42
N TYR A 294 15.35 0.77 -9.07
CA TYR A 294 15.00 0.66 -10.48
C TYR A 294 16.26 0.71 -11.35
N GLY A 295 17.26 1.52 -10.97
CA GLY A 295 18.60 1.44 -11.57
C GLY A 295 19.19 0.03 -11.51
N LEU A 296 19.12 -0.65 -10.36
CA LEU A 296 19.62 -2.02 -10.18
C LEU A 296 18.81 -3.05 -10.98
N LEU A 297 17.48 -3.06 -10.85
CA LEU A 297 16.62 -4.05 -11.51
C LEU A 297 16.78 -4.07 -13.03
N MET A 298 16.96 -2.88 -13.63
CA MET A 298 17.15 -2.74 -15.08
C MET A 298 18.56 -3.15 -15.50
N ASN A 299 19.58 -2.52 -14.89
CA ASN A 299 20.94 -2.61 -15.40
C ASN A 299 21.66 -3.87 -14.95
N MET A 300 21.26 -4.50 -13.84
CA MET A 300 21.86 -5.76 -13.39
C MET A 300 21.52 -6.91 -14.33
N THR A 301 20.30 -6.94 -14.88
CA THR A 301 19.93 -7.93 -15.90
C THR A 301 20.73 -7.73 -17.19
N ALA A 302 20.88 -6.47 -17.64
CA ALA A 302 21.70 -6.13 -18.80
C ALA A 302 23.17 -6.50 -18.58
N TYR A 303 23.74 -6.14 -17.42
CA TYR A 303 25.11 -6.45 -17.03
C TYR A 303 25.39 -7.96 -17.07
N VAL A 304 24.59 -8.76 -16.37
CA VAL A 304 24.78 -10.21 -16.32
C VAL A 304 24.54 -10.85 -17.68
N SER A 305 23.62 -10.34 -18.49
CA SER A 305 23.40 -10.83 -19.86
C SER A 305 24.65 -10.60 -20.72
N GLN A 306 25.22 -9.40 -20.71
CA GLN A 306 26.42 -9.07 -21.47
C GLN A 306 27.62 -9.88 -21.00
N ALA A 307 27.78 -10.08 -19.69
CA ALA A 307 28.84 -10.89 -19.11
C ALA A 307 28.73 -12.39 -19.46
N LEU A 308 27.54 -12.86 -19.87
CA LEU A 308 27.26 -14.24 -20.29
C LEU A 308 27.07 -14.39 -21.80
N ASN A 309 27.73 -13.55 -22.61
CA ASN A 309 27.63 -13.57 -24.08
C ASN A 309 26.19 -13.37 -24.59
N ASP A 310 25.51 -12.35 -24.08
CA ASP A 310 24.14 -11.93 -24.45
C ASP A 310 23.05 -13.00 -24.22
N GLN A 311 23.28 -13.91 -23.28
CA GLN A 311 22.29 -14.89 -22.86
C GLN A 311 21.24 -14.27 -21.93
N LEU A 312 20.24 -13.61 -22.52
CA LEU A 312 19.16 -12.88 -21.82
C LEU A 312 18.42 -13.73 -20.77
N VAL A 313 18.20 -15.02 -21.01
CA VAL A 313 17.51 -15.92 -20.08
C VAL A 313 18.31 -16.14 -18.79
N LEU A 314 19.64 -16.22 -18.90
CA LEU A 314 20.53 -16.36 -17.75
C LEU A 314 20.72 -15.04 -17.02
N GLY A 315 20.78 -13.92 -17.75
CA GLY A 315 20.75 -12.59 -17.16
C GLY A 315 19.48 -12.34 -16.33
N ALA A 316 18.31 -12.74 -16.83
CA ALA A 316 17.04 -12.57 -16.13
C ALA A 316 16.95 -13.36 -14.80
N ARG A 317 17.80 -14.39 -14.59
CA ARG A 317 17.86 -15.11 -13.30
C ARG A 317 18.23 -14.19 -12.15
N VAL A 318 18.99 -13.12 -12.38
CA VAL A 318 19.42 -12.21 -11.31
C VAL A 318 18.22 -11.52 -10.64
N ASN A 319 17.20 -11.16 -11.43
CA ASN A 319 15.96 -10.58 -10.93
C ASN A 319 15.11 -11.62 -10.17
N LEU A 320 15.25 -12.92 -10.51
CA LEU A 320 14.62 -13.99 -9.73
C LEU A 320 15.26 -14.11 -8.34
N TYR A 321 16.59 -14.11 -8.24
CA TYR A 321 17.30 -14.11 -6.94
C TYR A 321 16.92 -12.89 -6.10
N PHE A 322 16.92 -11.71 -6.72
CA PHE A 322 16.46 -10.47 -6.07
C PHE A 322 15.02 -10.60 -5.55
N GLY A 323 14.11 -11.11 -6.38
CA GLY A 323 12.71 -11.32 -6.02
C GLY A 323 12.49 -12.37 -4.91
N ILE A 324 13.30 -13.42 -4.86
CA ILE A 324 13.28 -14.43 -3.79
C ILE A 324 13.66 -13.77 -2.47
N GLY A 325 14.79 -13.05 -2.42
CA GLY A 325 15.23 -12.35 -1.22
C GLY A 325 14.18 -11.35 -0.72
N GLU A 326 13.64 -10.55 -1.64
CA GLU A 326 12.55 -9.60 -1.36
C GLU A 326 11.34 -10.31 -0.74
N SER A 327 10.89 -11.42 -1.33
CA SER A 327 9.69 -12.16 -0.88
C SER A 327 9.86 -12.84 0.48
N VAL A 328 11.07 -13.31 0.81
CA VAL A 328 11.36 -13.93 2.12
C VAL A 328 11.25 -12.89 3.22
N VAL A 329 11.98 -11.77 3.10
CA VAL A 329 11.92 -10.69 4.10
C VAL A 329 10.53 -10.06 4.15
N PHE A 330 9.85 -10.00 3.00
CA PHE A 330 8.49 -9.50 2.96
C PHE A 330 7.50 -10.35 3.77
N THR A 331 7.54 -11.67 3.61
CA THR A 331 6.70 -12.59 4.39
C THR A 331 6.99 -12.47 5.89
N LEU A 332 8.26 -12.52 6.27
CA LEU A 332 8.68 -12.43 7.67
C LEU A 332 8.33 -11.07 8.27
N GLY A 333 8.57 -10.01 7.52
CA GLY A 333 8.26 -8.65 7.90
C GLY A 333 6.76 -8.47 8.11
N ALA A 334 5.91 -8.94 7.20
CA ALA A 334 4.46 -8.84 7.33
C ALA A 334 3.94 -9.53 8.61
N LEU A 335 4.49 -10.69 8.98
CA LEU A 335 4.10 -11.44 10.18
C LEU A 335 4.57 -10.78 11.50
N ILE A 336 5.71 -10.09 11.49
CA ILE A 336 6.31 -9.46 12.67
C ILE A 336 5.90 -7.98 12.79
N GLY A 337 5.46 -7.36 11.68
CA GLY A 337 5.24 -5.93 11.52
C GLY A 337 4.38 -5.31 12.61
N ASP A 338 3.28 -5.96 12.98
CA ASP A 338 2.38 -5.47 14.02
C ASP A 338 3.04 -5.42 15.41
N ARG A 339 4.07 -6.24 15.68
CA ARG A 339 4.83 -6.23 16.95
C ARG A 339 5.87 -5.12 17.04
N ILE A 340 6.39 -4.67 15.89
CA ILE A 340 7.42 -3.62 15.77
C ILE A 340 6.85 -2.26 15.38
N ARG A 341 5.52 -2.15 15.37
CA ARG A 341 4.80 -0.90 15.14
C ARG A 341 5.24 0.19 16.11
N GLY A 342 5.38 1.42 15.59
CA GLY A 342 5.96 2.58 16.26
C GLY A 342 7.48 2.65 16.14
N TYR A 343 8.13 1.63 15.58
CA TYR A 343 9.57 1.57 15.34
C TYR A 343 9.89 1.15 13.89
N LEU A 344 8.94 1.28 12.95
CA LEU A 344 9.13 0.82 11.57
C LEU A 344 10.21 1.61 10.82
N ALA A 345 10.38 2.90 11.15
CA ALA A 345 11.48 3.73 10.63
C ALA A 345 12.87 3.15 10.99
N VAL A 346 13.01 2.52 12.16
CA VAL A 346 14.26 1.87 12.58
C VAL A 346 14.52 0.62 11.76
N ALA A 347 13.48 -0.16 11.45
CA ALA A 347 13.61 -1.30 10.54
C ALA A 347 14.11 -0.86 9.16
N TYR A 348 13.64 0.28 8.65
CA TYR A 348 14.11 0.86 7.39
C TYR A 348 15.58 1.26 7.45
N PHE A 349 15.98 1.90 8.55
CA PHE A 349 17.37 2.29 8.77
C PHE A 349 18.31 1.08 8.79
N ILE A 350 17.95 0.03 9.54
CA ILE A 350 18.70 -1.24 9.57
C ILE A 350 18.80 -1.86 8.17
N GLY A 351 17.67 -1.92 7.44
CA GLY A 351 17.64 -2.42 6.07
C GLY A 351 18.55 -1.63 5.13
N ALA A 352 18.60 -0.30 5.26
CA ALA A 352 19.47 0.56 4.46
C ALA A 352 20.97 0.38 4.77
N LEU A 353 21.33 0.13 6.04
CA LEU A 353 22.72 -0.18 6.42
C LEU A 353 23.18 -1.50 5.79
N PHE A 354 22.35 -2.55 5.84
CA PHE A 354 22.66 -3.80 5.16
C PHE A 354 22.72 -3.62 3.64
N ALA A 355 21.81 -2.84 3.06
CA ALA A 355 21.84 -2.54 1.62
C ALA A 355 23.15 -1.83 1.22
N ALA A 356 23.61 -0.87 2.03
CA ALA A 356 24.87 -0.16 1.81
C ALA A 356 26.04 -1.15 1.88
N LEU A 357 26.08 -2.02 2.89
CA LEU A 357 27.10 -3.06 3.03
C LEU A 357 27.15 -3.97 1.80
N PHE A 358 26.00 -4.51 1.36
CA PHE A 358 25.96 -5.43 0.23
C PHE A 358 26.36 -4.77 -1.09
N LEU A 359 25.97 -3.52 -1.33
CA LEU A 359 26.38 -2.79 -2.54
C LEU A 359 27.85 -2.37 -2.50
N VAL A 360 28.41 -2.05 -1.32
CA VAL A 360 29.84 -1.79 -1.15
C VAL A 360 30.68 -3.06 -1.38
N ILE A 361 30.17 -4.24 -1.02
CA ILE A 361 30.81 -5.51 -1.38
C ILE A 361 30.67 -5.74 -2.89
N MET A 362 29.47 -5.55 -3.44
CA MET A 362 29.18 -5.77 -4.87
C MET A 362 30.05 -4.91 -5.78
N GLN A 363 30.30 -3.63 -5.46
CA GLN A 363 31.19 -2.77 -6.27
C GLN A 363 32.65 -3.27 -6.31
N ASN A 364 33.09 -4.07 -5.34
CA ASN A 364 34.47 -4.59 -5.30
C ASN A 364 34.57 -5.98 -5.95
N THR A 365 33.45 -6.68 -6.10
CA THR A 365 33.41 -8.08 -6.55
C THR A 365 32.49 -8.30 -7.75
N TYR A 366 32.10 -7.23 -8.46
CA TYR A 366 31.10 -7.34 -9.54
C TYR A 366 31.58 -8.24 -10.68
N GLU A 367 32.89 -8.40 -10.88
CA GLU A 367 33.48 -9.28 -11.89
C GLU A 367 33.12 -10.76 -11.71
N ASP A 368 32.85 -11.21 -10.47
CA ASP A 368 32.40 -12.58 -10.21
C ASP A 368 30.86 -12.66 -10.23
N LEU A 369 30.33 -13.23 -11.32
CA LEU A 369 28.89 -13.37 -11.54
C LEU A 369 28.19 -14.21 -10.46
N ASN A 370 28.85 -15.21 -9.88
CA ASN A 370 28.24 -16.03 -8.82
C ASN A 370 28.02 -15.20 -7.56
N VAL A 371 28.99 -14.34 -7.24
CA VAL A 371 28.89 -13.40 -6.11
C VAL A 371 27.80 -12.37 -6.39
N VAL A 372 27.68 -11.86 -7.63
CA VAL A 372 26.61 -10.93 -8.03
C VAL A 372 25.22 -11.57 -7.84
N TYR A 373 25.02 -12.84 -8.24
CA TYR A 373 23.74 -13.52 -8.04
C TYR A 373 23.36 -13.64 -6.55
N VAL A 374 24.32 -14.01 -5.70
CA VAL A 374 24.08 -14.14 -4.25
C VAL A 374 23.79 -12.78 -3.61
N LEU A 375 24.61 -11.77 -3.92
CA LEU A 375 24.42 -10.41 -3.40
C LEU A 375 23.15 -9.74 -3.95
N ALA A 376 22.69 -10.08 -5.15
CA ALA A 376 21.40 -9.64 -5.68
C ALA A 376 20.25 -10.14 -4.80
N GLY A 377 20.30 -11.39 -4.33
CA GLY A 377 19.33 -11.93 -3.38
C GLY A 377 19.32 -11.18 -2.05
N PHE A 378 20.49 -10.94 -1.46
CA PHE A 378 20.60 -10.16 -0.22
C PHE A 378 20.16 -8.70 -0.39
N THR A 379 20.50 -8.07 -1.51
CA THR A 379 20.05 -6.71 -1.83
C THR A 379 18.52 -6.68 -1.98
N GLY A 380 17.93 -7.65 -2.67
CA GLY A 380 16.49 -7.84 -2.75
C GLY A 380 15.84 -8.00 -1.37
N ALA A 381 16.46 -8.75 -0.45
CA ALA A 381 16.01 -8.91 0.92
C ALA A 381 15.95 -7.58 1.69
N THR A 382 16.98 -6.73 1.56
CA THR A 382 16.98 -5.38 2.18
C THR A 382 15.92 -4.46 1.59
N VAL A 383 15.66 -4.57 0.29
CA VAL A 383 14.58 -3.85 -0.41
C VAL A 383 13.21 -4.34 0.04
N GLY A 384 13.09 -5.64 0.36
CA GLY A 384 11.90 -6.23 0.96
C GLY A 384 11.44 -5.49 2.21
N VAL A 385 12.35 -5.10 3.11
CA VAL A 385 12.02 -4.28 4.29
C VAL A 385 11.31 -2.99 3.88
N GLY A 386 11.84 -2.32 2.85
CA GLY A 386 11.34 -1.06 2.31
C GLY A 386 9.99 -1.13 1.61
N ASN A 387 9.59 -2.30 1.11
CA ASN A 387 8.30 -2.52 0.46
C ASN A 387 7.24 -3.10 1.39
N THR A 388 7.65 -3.86 2.41
CA THR A 388 6.73 -4.52 3.36
C THR A 388 5.94 -3.51 4.17
N PHE A 389 6.65 -2.53 4.76
CA PHE A 389 6.02 -1.61 5.69
C PHE A 389 5.73 -0.24 5.08
N LEU A 390 5.87 -0.07 3.76
CA LEU A 390 5.88 1.26 3.13
C LEU A 390 4.66 2.10 3.50
N TYR A 391 3.50 1.45 3.54
CA TYR A 391 2.25 2.06 3.96
C TYR A 391 2.31 2.55 5.41
N ALA A 392 2.46 1.63 6.37
CA ALA A 392 2.49 1.94 7.80
C ALA A 392 3.66 2.88 8.19
N THR A 393 4.85 2.68 7.62
CA THR A 393 6.02 3.53 7.83
C THR A 393 5.79 4.95 7.31
N SER A 394 5.12 5.12 6.16
CA SER A 394 4.79 6.46 5.67
C SER A 394 3.86 7.18 6.64
N GLU A 395 2.89 6.47 7.23
CA GLU A 395 1.98 6.99 8.24
C GLU A 395 2.71 7.40 9.53
N GLU A 396 3.66 6.56 9.99
CA GLU A 396 4.48 6.83 11.17
C GLU A 396 5.42 8.03 10.98
N ILE A 397 6.13 8.10 9.85
CA ILE A 397 7.13 9.15 9.60
C ILE A 397 6.47 10.50 9.33
N MET A 398 5.41 10.50 8.50
CA MET A 398 4.75 11.74 8.12
C MET A 398 3.78 12.24 9.18
N MET A 399 3.43 11.40 10.17
CA MET A 399 2.46 11.71 11.22
C MET A 399 1.15 12.28 10.64
N VAL A 400 0.70 11.68 9.54
CA VAL A 400 -0.62 11.92 8.92
C VAL A 400 -1.25 10.57 8.59
N HIS A 401 -2.55 10.55 8.34
CA HIS A 401 -3.28 9.35 7.97
C HIS A 401 -2.73 8.68 6.70
N GLY A 402 -2.85 7.34 6.62
CA GLY A 402 -2.30 6.52 5.54
C GLY A 402 -2.81 6.93 4.16
N SER A 403 -4.09 7.30 4.07
CA SER A 403 -4.72 7.87 2.87
C SER A 403 -4.05 9.12 2.29
N ILE A 404 -3.18 9.82 3.05
CA ILE A 404 -2.37 10.95 2.58
C ILE A 404 -0.91 10.52 2.47
N ALA A 405 -0.38 9.90 3.52
CA ALA A 405 1.03 9.54 3.62
C ALA A 405 1.47 8.62 2.49
N PHE A 406 0.69 7.58 2.22
CA PHE A 406 1.04 6.57 1.22
C PHE A 406 0.98 7.11 -0.21
N PRO A 407 -0.11 7.79 -0.66
CA PRO A 407 -0.13 8.42 -1.98
C PRO A 407 0.98 9.45 -2.19
N MET A 408 1.26 10.34 -1.21
CA MET A 408 2.35 11.31 -1.33
C MET A 408 3.72 10.62 -1.45
N THR A 409 3.95 9.60 -0.63
CA THR A 409 5.17 8.79 -0.67
C THR A 409 5.33 8.11 -2.04
N LYS A 410 4.25 7.57 -2.59
CA LYS A 410 4.26 6.94 -3.92
C LYS A 410 4.46 7.95 -5.03
N MET A 411 3.90 9.15 -4.96
CA MET A 411 4.13 10.19 -5.96
C MET A 411 5.63 10.48 -6.13
N ILE A 412 6.36 10.63 -5.02
CA ILE A 412 7.80 10.86 -5.04
C ILE A 412 8.56 9.62 -5.53
N ALA A 413 8.10 8.42 -5.17
CA ALA A 413 8.63 7.17 -5.71
C ALA A 413 8.50 7.12 -7.25
N GLY A 414 7.36 7.55 -7.80
CA GLY A 414 7.12 7.63 -9.25
C GLY A 414 8.09 8.57 -9.96
N ILE A 415 8.42 9.72 -9.36
CA ILE A 415 9.45 10.63 -9.90
C ILE A 415 10.81 9.94 -9.91
N GLY A 416 11.19 9.27 -8.82
CA GLY A 416 12.47 8.54 -8.73
C GLY A 416 12.57 7.42 -9.77
N MET A 417 11.47 6.69 -9.99
CA MET A 417 11.36 5.66 -11.02
C MET A 417 11.56 6.21 -12.44
N LEU A 418 11.01 7.39 -12.74
CA LEU A 418 11.15 8.01 -14.06
C LEU A 418 12.59 8.47 -14.34
N LEU A 419 13.28 8.94 -13.30
CA LEU A 419 14.66 9.43 -13.38
C LEU A 419 15.70 8.31 -13.36
N ALA A 420 15.39 7.14 -12.77
CA ALA A 420 16.33 6.04 -12.59
C ALA A 420 17.03 5.61 -13.90
N PRO A 421 16.31 5.36 -15.02
CA PRO A 421 16.92 4.88 -16.25
C PRO A 421 17.86 5.92 -16.87
N LEU A 422 17.44 7.20 -16.86
CA LEU A 422 18.23 8.33 -17.38
C LEU A 422 19.53 8.49 -16.58
N PHE A 423 19.42 8.44 -15.25
CA PHE A 423 20.58 8.55 -14.36
C PHE A 423 21.54 7.37 -14.53
N SER A 424 21.03 6.14 -14.49
CA SER A 424 21.88 4.95 -14.61
C SER A 424 22.51 4.81 -15.98
N GLY A 425 21.77 5.11 -17.05
CA GLY A 425 22.27 5.03 -18.42
C GLY A 425 23.40 6.02 -18.65
N ALA A 426 23.23 7.28 -18.25
CA ALA A 426 24.27 8.30 -18.37
C ALA A 426 25.57 7.93 -17.63
N ILE A 427 25.47 7.27 -16.47
CA ILE A 427 26.65 6.81 -15.73
C ILE A 427 27.32 5.62 -16.42
N ILE A 428 26.53 4.67 -16.93
CA ILE A 428 27.08 3.51 -17.65
C ILE A 428 27.77 3.95 -18.93
N ASP A 429 27.18 4.89 -19.68
CA ASP A 429 27.75 5.41 -20.92
C ASP A 429 29.05 6.19 -20.67
N GLY A 430 29.14 6.92 -19.54
CA GLY A 430 30.32 7.72 -19.20
C GLY A 430 31.43 6.96 -18.47
N PHE A 431 31.07 6.03 -17.58
CA PHE A 431 31.98 5.40 -16.62
C PHE A 431 31.89 3.86 -16.57
N GLY A 432 31.08 3.25 -17.44
CA GLY A 432 30.85 1.81 -17.48
C GLY A 432 30.11 1.25 -16.26
N TYR A 433 30.03 -0.08 -16.18
CA TYR A 433 29.37 -0.76 -15.07
C TYR A 433 30.08 -0.61 -13.73
N GLY A 434 31.41 -0.39 -13.72
CA GLY A 434 32.15 -0.07 -12.50
C GLY A 434 31.68 1.24 -11.87
N GLY A 435 31.57 2.32 -12.66
CA GLY A 435 31.03 3.60 -12.21
C GLY A 435 29.57 3.51 -11.76
N PHE A 436 28.78 2.64 -12.41
CA PHE A 436 27.40 2.36 -12.00
C PHE A 436 27.31 1.77 -10.59
N PHE A 437 28.07 0.70 -10.28
CA PHE A 437 28.01 0.07 -8.96
C PHE A 437 28.52 0.99 -7.85
N ILE A 438 29.58 1.76 -8.11
CA ILE A 438 30.08 2.79 -7.17
C ILE A 438 29.01 3.84 -6.89
N SER A 439 28.33 4.32 -7.94
CA SER A 439 27.26 5.31 -7.80
C SER A 439 26.09 4.77 -6.97
N MET A 440 25.69 3.51 -7.19
CA MET A 440 24.63 2.88 -6.40
C MET A 440 25.02 2.71 -4.93
N ALA A 441 26.28 2.34 -4.64
CA ALA A 441 26.78 2.23 -3.27
C ALA A 441 26.78 3.59 -2.53
N ILE A 442 27.19 4.66 -3.22
CA ILE A 442 27.17 6.04 -2.67
C ILE A 442 25.74 6.46 -2.36
N LEU A 443 24.81 6.29 -3.32
CA LEU A 443 23.42 6.70 -3.14
C LEU A 443 22.74 5.94 -1.99
N VAL A 444 23.00 4.65 -1.81
CA VAL A 444 22.45 3.90 -0.67
C VAL A 444 23.09 4.31 0.66
N SER A 445 24.37 4.68 0.66
CA SER A 445 25.03 5.23 1.85
C SER A 445 24.40 6.55 2.29
N ILE A 446 24.09 7.44 1.33
CA ILE A 446 23.33 8.69 1.60
C ILE A 446 21.96 8.36 2.19
N ARG A 447 21.25 7.35 1.66
CA ARG A 447 19.95 6.93 2.20
C ARG A 447 20.03 6.46 3.66
N ALA A 448 21.07 5.73 4.02
CA ALA A 448 21.27 5.31 5.41
C ALA A 448 21.41 6.53 6.34
N ILE A 449 22.16 7.55 5.92
CA ILE A 449 22.31 8.81 6.67
C ILE A 449 20.95 9.53 6.83
N LEU A 450 20.18 9.65 5.75
CA LEU A 450 18.86 10.29 5.76
C LEU A 450 17.88 9.56 6.69
N LEU A 451 17.86 8.22 6.68
CA LEU A 451 17.02 7.42 7.58
C LEU A 451 17.47 7.54 9.04
N GLY A 452 18.78 7.62 9.29
CA GLY A 452 19.32 7.91 10.61
C GLY A 452 18.85 9.27 11.14
N LEU A 453 18.86 10.30 10.28
CA LEU A 453 18.33 11.63 10.61
C LEU A 453 16.82 11.59 10.92
N ILE A 454 16.02 10.86 10.13
CA ILE A 454 14.58 10.69 10.38
C ILE A 454 14.35 10.02 11.74
N CYS A 455 15.06 8.93 12.03
CA CYS A 455 14.95 8.23 13.32
C CYS A 455 15.32 9.16 14.50
N TYR A 456 16.35 9.99 14.34
CA TYR A 456 16.74 10.98 15.33
C TYR A 456 15.64 12.02 15.57
N ILE A 457 15.09 12.62 14.51
CA ILE A 457 14.01 13.63 14.61
C ILE A 457 12.76 13.02 15.28
N LEU A 458 12.37 11.81 14.89
CA LEU A 458 11.21 11.13 15.48
C LEU A 458 11.41 10.83 16.96
N ASN A 459 12.61 10.40 17.36
CA ASN A 459 12.92 10.16 18.76
C ASN A 459 12.90 11.46 19.60
N LEU A 460 13.40 12.57 19.05
CA LEU A 460 13.31 13.88 19.70
C LEU A 460 11.85 14.32 19.89
N LYS A 461 11.03 14.24 18.83
CA LYS A 461 9.60 14.57 18.91
C LYS A 461 8.87 13.70 19.94
N LYS A 462 9.15 12.39 19.95
CA LYS A 462 8.59 11.46 20.94
C LYS A 462 8.93 11.87 22.38
N LYS A 463 10.17 12.29 22.66
CA LYS A 463 10.58 12.78 23.99
C LYS A 463 9.86 14.06 24.38
N LEU A 464 9.68 15.00 23.44
CA LEU A 464 8.99 16.26 23.69
C LEU A 464 7.50 16.04 24.03
N ILE A 465 6.81 15.17 23.29
CA ILE A 465 5.40 14.86 23.53
C ILE A 465 5.23 14.22 24.93
N LEU A 466 6.08 13.24 25.27
CA LEU A 466 6.06 12.61 26.59
C LEU A 466 6.38 13.61 27.73
N ALA A 467 7.18 14.63 27.46
CA ALA A 467 7.45 15.70 28.44
C ALA A 467 6.22 16.59 28.64
N SER A 468 5.57 17.02 27.55
CA SER A 468 4.34 17.83 27.63
C SER A 468 3.19 17.09 28.31
N GLU A 469 3.08 15.77 28.09
CA GLU A 469 2.02 14.97 28.70
C GLU A 469 2.23 14.80 30.22
N LYS A 470 3.48 14.64 30.66
CA LYS A 470 3.83 14.64 32.09
C LYS A 470 3.49 15.98 32.75
N GLU A 471 3.76 17.09 32.08
CA GLU A 471 3.37 18.43 32.57
C GLU A 471 1.84 18.57 32.65
N HIS A 472 1.11 18.09 31.63
CA HIS A 472 -0.35 18.12 31.61
C HIS A 472 -1.01 17.25 32.70
N ILE A 473 -0.44 16.08 33.00
CA ILE A 473 -0.90 15.21 34.08
C ILE A 473 -0.61 15.84 35.44
N SER A 474 0.58 16.42 35.63
CA SER A 474 0.96 17.09 36.88
C SER A 474 0.15 18.36 37.20
N THR A 475 -0.52 18.93 36.20
CA THR A 475 -1.37 20.12 36.34
C THR A 475 -2.86 19.78 36.51
N ASN A 476 -3.28 18.55 36.19
CA ASN A 476 -4.67 18.08 36.24
C ASN A 476 -4.93 17.09 37.41
N ASP A 477 -4.31 17.30 38.57
CA ASP A 477 -4.53 16.54 39.82
C ASP A 477 -5.95 16.67 40.44
N ASN A 478 -6.98 16.94 39.63
CA ASN A 478 -8.39 16.77 40.00
C ASN A 478 -9.18 16.15 38.83
N PRO A 479 -9.09 14.83 38.57
CA PRO A 479 -9.97 14.18 37.63
C PRO A 479 -11.29 13.81 38.35
N PHE A 480 -12.40 14.05 37.67
CA PHE A 480 -13.79 13.72 38.05
C PHE A 480 -14.53 14.77 38.90
N ASN A 481 -14.96 15.86 38.25
CA ASN A 481 -16.22 16.49 38.65
C ASN A 481 -17.37 15.52 38.30
N HIS A 482 -17.95 14.89 39.33
CA HIS A 482 -19.13 14.05 39.17
C HIS A 482 -20.28 14.88 38.57
N CYS A 483 -21.01 14.31 37.62
CA CYS A 483 -22.08 14.96 36.84
C CYS A 483 -23.20 15.62 37.71
N CYS A 484 -23.23 15.31 39.02
CA CYS A 484 -24.16 15.87 40.01
C CYS A 484 -23.88 17.34 40.37
N GLN A 485 -22.74 17.95 40.02
CA GLN A 485 -22.46 19.36 40.37
C GLN A 485 -23.27 20.41 39.57
N ASN A 486 -23.86 20.02 38.43
CA ASN A 486 -24.65 20.93 37.59
C ASN A 486 -26.18 20.74 37.72
N THR A 487 -26.65 20.02 38.74
CA THR A 487 -28.11 19.82 38.95
C THR A 487 -28.50 20.02 40.42
N THR A 488 -29.65 20.64 40.67
CA THR A 488 -30.19 20.97 42.00
C THR A 488 -30.74 19.77 42.79
N LYS A 489 -30.39 18.53 42.43
CA LYS A 489 -30.87 17.32 43.13
C LYS A 489 -29.74 16.68 43.96
N GLN A 490 -30.02 16.40 45.24
CA GLN A 490 -29.09 15.71 46.15
C GLN A 490 -28.78 14.29 45.67
N CYS A 491 -27.51 14.05 45.37
CA CYS A 491 -26.91 12.76 45.01
C CYS A 491 -26.65 11.99 46.33
N ASN A 492 -27.32 10.86 46.56
CA ASN A 492 -27.32 10.17 47.85
C ASN A 492 -26.54 8.84 47.78
N GLU A 493 -25.23 8.88 47.55
CA GLU A 493 -24.35 7.71 47.74
C GLU A 493 -23.00 8.14 48.35
N LYS A 494 -22.54 7.37 49.35
CA LYS A 494 -21.29 7.61 50.10
C LYS A 494 -20.08 7.26 49.24
N LEU A 495 -19.19 8.23 49.02
CA LEU A 495 -17.82 8.00 48.54
C LEU A 495 -17.10 6.98 49.44
N THR A 496 -16.81 5.80 48.91
CA THR A 496 -15.79 4.92 49.51
C THR A 496 -14.44 5.33 48.92
N LYS A 497 -13.56 5.89 49.75
CA LYS A 497 -12.17 6.20 49.37
C LYS A 497 -11.45 4.90 49.04
N ILE A 498 -11.10 4.67 47.78
CA ILE A 498 -10.16 3.62 47.38
C ILE A 498 -8.75 4.22 47.49
N ASN A 499 -8.27 4.36 48.72
CA ASN A 499 -6.84 4.54 49.03
C ASN A 499 -6.32 3.19 49.50
N ASN A 500 -6.16 2.20 48.60
CA ASN A 500 -5.43 0.94 48.86
C ASN A 500 -5.34 0.07 47.57
N VAL A 501 -4.76 0.59 46.49
CA VAL A 501 -4.26 -0.25 45.38
C VAL A 501 -2.84 0.19 45.04
N GLU A 502 -1.97 0.24 46.06
CA GLU A 502 -0.55 0.55 45.89
C GLU A 502 0.36 -0.55 46.47
N SER A 503 -0.15 -1.77 46.69
CA SER A 503 0.65 -2.86 47.28
C SER A 503 0.49 -4.25 46.67
N GLU A 504 0.18 -4.36 45.37
CA GLU A 504 0.24 -5.65 44.65
C GLU A 504 0.86 -5.55 43.23
N ILE A 505 1.84 -4.67 43.02
CA ILE A 505 2.63 -4.64 41.76
C ILE A 505 3.96 -5.42 41.89
N THR A 506 4.24 -6.05 43.03
CA THR A 506 5.40 -6.92 43.19
C THR A 506 4.98 -8.36 43.38
N ASN A 507 4.89 -9.08 42.26
CA ASN A 507 5.16 -10.52 42.06
C ASN A 507 4.11 -11.17 41.14
N GLY A 508 4.46 -11.33 39.86
CA GLY A 508 3.63 -12.07 38.91
C GLY A 508 4.16 -12.03 37.48
N LEU A 509 5.05 -12.96 37.17
CA LEU A 509 5.53 -13.25 35.82
C LEU A 509 4.37 -13.76 34.93
N HIS A 510 4.42 -13.45 33.62
CA HIS A 510 3.52 -13.81 32.49
C HIS A 510 2.26 -12.96 32.21
N SER A 511 2.31 -12.14 31.15
CA SER A 511 1.64 -12.44 29.86
C SER A 511 1.79 -11.28 28.85
N THR A 512 2.06 -11.64 27.60
CA THR A 512 2.49 -10.79 26.47
C THR A 512 1.41 -9.91 25.83
N GLU A 513 0.20 -9.86 26.38
CA GLU A 513 -0.97 -9.22 25.75
C GLU A 513 -1.13 -7.75 26.17
N HIS A 514 -0.81 -7.45 27.43
CA HIS A 514 -0.94 -6.11 28.01
C HIS A 514 0.08 -5.08 27.46
N ASP A 515 1.21 -5.54 26.94
CA ASP A 515 2.26 -4.68 26.35
C ASP A 515 1.94 -4.30 24.89
N LEU A 516 1.13 -5.11 24.19
CA LEU A 516 0.65 -4.80 22.84
C LEU A 516 -0.47 -3.75 22.90
N GLU A 517 -1.40 -3.89 23.82
CA GLU A 517 -2.51 -2.94 24.03
C GLU A 517 -2.00 -1.56 24.46
N LYS A 518 -1.01 -1.54 25.36
CA LYS A 518 -0.34 -0.30 25.76
C LYS A 518 0.39 0.35 24.58
N ARG A 519 1.08 -0.42 23.72
CA ARG A 519 1.71 0.10 22.49
C ARG A 519 0.69 0.57 21.45
N ILE A 520 -0.45 -0.11 21.30
CA ILE A 520 -1.56 0.31 20.42
C ILE A 520 -2.10 1.65 20.91
N GLN A 521 -2.34 1.78 22.21
CA GLN A 521 -2.84 2.99 22.86
C GLN A 521 -1.85 4.16 22.73
N THR A 522 -0.57 3.93 23.03
CA THR A 522 0.50 4.93 22.81
C THR A 522 0.71 5.25 21.33
N SER A 523 0.29 4.40 20.38
CA SER A 523 0.38 4.67 18.93
C SER A 523 -0.82 5.43 18.37
N SER A 524 -1.98 5.35 19.05
CA SER A 524 -3.19 6.12 18.77
C SER A 524 -3.16 7.51 19.43
N GLU A 525 -2.42 7.64 20.55
CA GLU A 525 -2.20 8.90 21.28
C GLU A 525 -1.24 9.88 20.56
N TRP A 526 -0.66 9.49 19.41
CA TRP A 526 0.16 10.39 18.57
C TRP A 526 -0.62 11.57 17.98
N TYR A 527 -1.94 11.60 18.13
CA TYR A 527 -2.79 12.71 17.72
C TYR A 527 -3.55 13.24 18.91
N HIS A 528 -3.25 14.48 19.30
CA HIS A 528 -4.16 15.22 20.17
C HIS A 528 -5.48 15.47 19.43
N GLU A 529 -6.57 15.55 20.19
CA GLU A 529 -7.89 15.96 19.71
C GLU A 529 -7.85 17.35 19.01
N ASN A 530 -6.83 18.16 19.30
CA ASN A 530 -6.56 19.43 18.63
C ASN A 530 -5.92 19.32 17.21
N ASP A 531 -5.27 18.22 16.86
CA ASP A 531 -4.80 17.96 15.47
C ASP A 531 -5.94 17.52 14.54
N ARG A 532 -7.14 17.35 15.09
CA ARG A 532 -8.40 17.19 14.35
C ARG A 532 -9.08 18.54 14.04
N ARG A 533 -8.47 19.68 14.41
CA ARG A 533 -9.01 20.98 14.01
C ARG A 533 -8.88 21.14 12.50
N ILE A 534 -10.03 20.95 11.87
CA ILE A 534 -10.37 21.30 10.50
C ILE A 534 -9.95 22.77 10.26
N PRO A 535 -9.20 23.10 9.18
CA PRO A 535 -9.20 24.47 8.67
C PRO A 535 -10.56 24.85 8.08
#